data_AF-A0A354HD25-F1
#
_entry.id   AF-A0A354HD25-F1
#
_cell.length_a   1.000
_cell.length_b   1.000
_cell.length_c   1.000
_cell.angle_alpha   90.00
_cell.angle_beta   90.00
_cell.angle_gamma   90.00
#
_symmetry.space_group_name_H-M   'P 1'
#
loop_
_entity.id
_entity.type
_entity.pdbx_description
1 polymer ?
#
loop_
_entity_poly.entity_id
_entity_poly.type
_entity_poly.pdbx_seq_one_letter_code
_entity_poly.pdbx_strand_id
1 'polypeptide(L)' 'MAFIYSEPSHTFGEYLIIPGYSSSQCIPSNVSLKTPVVKYKKGEESAISMNIPMVSAIMQSVSGEKMAIALAKEGGM' A
#
# COMPACT_ATOMS: atom_id res chain seq x y z
N MET A 1 3.59 32.83 -16.98
CA MET A 1 4.92 32.41 -16.51
C MET A 1 4.81 30.94 -16.13
N ALA A 2 5.75 30.09 -16.55
CA ALA A 2 5.68 28.66 -16.24
C ALA A 2 6.02 28.41 -14.75
N PHE A 3 5.46 27.35 -14.18
CA PHE A 3 5.80 26.90 -12.84
C PHE A 3 7.03 26.00 -12.91
N ILE A 4 8.07 26.30 -12.12
CA ILE A 4 9.32 25.55 -12.07
C ILE A 4 9.54 25.06 -10.64
N TYR A 5 9.89 23.79 -10.50
CA TYR A 5 10.24 23.17 -9.23
C TYR A 5 11.73 23.35 -8.95
N SER A 6 12.10 23.48 -7.67
CA SER A 6 13.50 23.67 -7.25
C SER A 6 14.34 22.39 -7.37
N GLU A 7 13.72 21.22 -7.25
CA GLU A 7 14.36 19.91 -7.26
C GLU A 7 13.73 18.99 -8.31
N PRO A 8 14.47 18.00 -8.84
CA PRO A 8 13.92 17.01 -9.77
C PRO A 8 13.00 16.00 -9.08
N SER A 9 12.22 15.27 -9.88
CA SER A 9 11.50 14.09 -9.40
C SER A 9 12.46 12.91 -9.21
N HIS A 10 12.18 12.08 -8.21
CA HIS A 10 12.95 10.87 -7.90
C HIS A 10 12.08 9.61 -7.98
N THR A 11 12.72 8.46 -8.11
CA THR A 11 12.12 7.12 -8.24
C THR A 11 12.62 6.17 -7.16
N PHE A 12 11.97 5.02 -6.97
CA PHE A 12 12.27 4.10 -5.85
C PHE A 12 13.72 3.64 -5.77
N GLY A 13 14.42 3.51 -6.91
CA GLY A 13 15.82 3.06 -6.94
C GLY A 13 16.83 4.02 -6.31
N GLU A 14 16.41 5.24 -5.97
CA GLU A 14 17.26 6.30 -5.40
C GLU A 14 17.24 6.32 -3.87
N TYR A 15 16.36 5.53 -3.24
CA TYR A 15 16.13 5.57 -1.79
C TYR A 15 16.67 4.32 -1.09
N LEU A 16 17.14 4.52 0.15
CA LEU A 16 17.53 3.47 1.08
C LEU A 16 16.79 3.63 2.42
N ILE A 17 16.51 2.51 3.09
CA ILE A 17 15.91 2.50 4.43
C ILE A 17 17.04 2.43 5.46
N ILE A 18 17.15 3.45 6.32
CA ILE A 18 18.06 3.44 7.47
C ILE A 18 17.33 2.78 8.65
N PRO A 19 17.84 1.66 9.21
CA PRO A 19 17.20 1.00 10.35
C PRO A 19 17.10 1.89 11.59
N GLY A 20 15.95 1.83 12.26
CA GLY A 20 15.73 2.44 13.58
C GLY A 20 15.84 1.42 14.73
N TYR A 21 15.32 1.78 15.90
CA TYR A 21 15.22 0.86 17.04
C TYR A 21 14.18 -0.24 16.78
N SER A 22 14.58 -1.50 16.99
CA SER A 22 13.69 -2.67 16.92
C SER A 22 13.53 -3.29 18.30
N SER A 23 12.33 -3.20 18.87
CA SER A 23 12.03 -3.85 20.16
C SER A 23 11.90 -5.37 20.02
N SER A 24 11.90 -6.09 21.13
CA SER A 24 11.64 -7.54 21.16
C SER A 24 10.24 -7.93 20.67
N GLN A 25 9.30 -6.97 20.61
CA GLN A 25 7.95 -7.18 20.09
C GLN A 25 7.84 -6.98 18.57
N CYS A 26 8.87 -6.39 17.94
CA CYS A 26 8.92 -6.11 16.51
C CYS A 26 9.28 -7.36 15.70
N ILE A 27 8.41 -8.37 15.78
CA ILE A 27 8.52 -9.63 15.04
C ILE A 27 7.56 -9.63 13.84
N PRO A 28 7.91 -10.28 12.71
CA PRO A 28 7.09 -10.25 11.49
C PRO A 28 5.63 -10.65 11.68
N SER A 29 5.35 -11.62 12.57
CA SER A 29 3.98 -12.09 12.84
C SER A 29 3.09 -11.06 13.54
N ASN A 30 3.68 -10.01 14.15
CA ASN A 30 2.93 -8.95 14.83
C ASN A 30 2.68 -7.73 13.92
N VAL A 31 3.20 -7.73 12.69
CA VAL A 31 3.04 -6.62 11.76
C VAL A 31 1.63 -6.66 11.18
N SER A 32 0.86 -5.59 11.38
CA SER A 32 -0.40 -5.40 10.68
C SER A 32 -0.15 -4.71 9.33
N LEU A 33 -0.60 -5.34 8.25
CA LEU A 33 -0.61 -4.78 6.91
C LEU A 33 -1.98 -4.20 6.52
N LYS A 34 -2.92 -4.12 7.47
CA LYS A 34 -4.27 -3.62 7.22
C LYS A 34 -4.23 -2.15 6.79
N THR A 35 -4.90 -1.82 5.69
CA THR A 35 -4.85 -0.47 5.09
C THR A 35 -6.23 0.02 4.65
N PRO A 36 -6.57 1.32 4.81
CA PRO A 36 -7.82 1.89 4.32
C PRO A 36 -7.82 2.09 2.80
N VAL A 37 -8.99 1.91 2.16
CA VAL A 37 -9.15 2.08 0.70
C VAL A 37 -9.88 3.37 0.33
N VAL A 38 -10.84 3.80 1.15
CA VAL A 38 -11.67 4.97 0.86
C VAL A 38 -11.45 6.07 1.91
N LYS A 39 -11.75 7.31 1.52
CA LYS A 39 -11.66 8.46 2.44
C LYS A 39 -12.60 8.29 3.64
N TYR A 40 -12.15 8.76 4.80
CA TYR A 40 -12.91 8.77 6.05
C TYR A 40 -12.58 10.05 6.84
N LYS A 41 -13.42 10.42 7.82
CA LYS A 41 -13.15 11.60 8.65
C LYS A 41 -12.19 11.27 9.79
N LYS A 42 -11.57 12.29 10.36
CA LYS A 42 -10.71 12.14 11.54
C LYS A 42 -11.48 11.47 12.67
N GLY A 43 -10.94 10.38 13.20
CA GLY A 43 -11.54 9.60 14.29
C GLY A 43 -12.54 8.53 13.84
N GLU A 44 -12.82 8.41 12.54
CA GLU A 44 -13.64 7.33 11.98
C GLU A 44 -12.75 6.23 11.36
N GLU A 45 -13.33 5.06 11.09
CA GLU A 45 -12.69 4.02 10.29
C GLU A 45 -13.13 4.09 8.82
N SER A 46 -12.24 3.71 7.91
CA SER A 46 -12.58 3.57 6.50
C SER A 46 -13.64 2.48 6.33
N ALA A 47 -14.72 2.80 5.61
CA ALA A 47 -15.78 1.83 5.30
C ALA A 47 -15.29 0.61 4.51
N ILE A 48 -14.15 0.73 3.83
CA ILE A 48 -13.47 -0.36 3.13
C ILE A 48 -12.01 -0.40 3.56
N SER A 49 -11.54 -1.57 4.02
CA SER A 49 -10.15 -1.83 4.37
C SER A 49 -9.69 -3.15 3.77
N MET A 50 -8.43 -3.24 3.39
CA MET A 50 -7.77 -4.48 2.94
C MET A 50 -6.82 -5.00 4.01
N ASN A 51 -6.56 -6.31 4.03
CA ASN A 51 -5.61 -6.92 4.98
C ASN A 51 -4.16 -6.83 4.51
N ILE A 52 -3.94 -6.65 3.20
CA ILE A 52 -2.63 -6.37 2.60
C ILE A 52 -2.73 -5.14 1.67
N PRO A 53 -1.68 -4.31 1.57
CA PRO A 53 -1.69 -3.09 0.76
C PRO A 53 -1.33 -3.38 -0.70
N MET A 54 -2.00 -4.36 -1.32
CA MET A 54 -1.75 -4.74 -2.71
C MET A 54 -3.05 -4.78 -3.50
N VAL A 55 -3.00 -4.16 -4.69
CA VAL A 55 -4.08 -4.21 -5.67
C VAL A 55 -3.55 -4.65 -7.03
N SER A 56 -4.38 -5.31 -7.84
CA SER A 56 -4.02 -5.65 -9.21
C SER A 56 -4.36 -4.51 -10.18
N ALA A 57 -3.50 -4.29 -11.18
CA ALA A 57 -3.67 -3.19 -12.14
C ALA A 57 -4.89 -3.39 -13.05
N ILE A 58 -5.59 -2.30 -13.43
CA ILE A 58 -6.74 -2.36 -14.35
C ILE A 58 -6.24 -2.58 -15.77
N MET A 59 -5.97 -3.84 -16.12
CA MET A 59 -5.39 -4.25 -17.39
C MET A 59 -6.01 -5.55 -17.88
N GLN A 60 -6.23 -5.65 -19.19
CA GLN A 60 -6.82 -6.82 -19.85
C GLN A 60 -6.04 -8.12 -19.58
N SER A 61 -4.71 -8.02 -19.43
CA SER A 61 -3.81 -9.15 -19.21
C SER A 61 -3.51 -9.46 -17.74
N VAL A 62 -4.11 -8.73 -16.79
CA VAL A 62 -3.78 -8.85 -15.35
C VAL A 62 -5.01 -9.22 -14.54
N SER A 63 -6.01 -8.34 -14.53
CA SER A 63 -7.11 -8.38 -13.55
C SER A 63 -8.36 -9.05 -14.12
N GLY A 64 -8.26 -10.37 -14.36
CA GLY A 64 -9.41 -11.23 -14.65
C GLY A 64 -10.01 -11.88 -13.41
N GLU A 65 -11.11 -12.62 -13.57
CA GLU A 65 -11.86 -13.28 -12.48
C GLU A 65 -10.97 -14.10 -11.54
N LYS A 66 -10.09 -14.95 -12.10
CA LYS A 66 -9.20 -15.81 -11.31
C LYS A 66 -8.22 -15.02 -10.44
N MET A 67 -7.68 -13.92 -10.97
CA MET A 67 -6.76 -13.06 -10.23
C MET A 67 -7.49 -12.35 -9.09
N ALA A 68 -8.68 -11.79 -9.36
CA ALA A 68 -9.49 -11.12 -8.35
C ALA A 68 -9.84 -12.07 -7.18
N ILE A 69 -10.27 -13.30 -7.48
CA ILE A 69 -10.57 -14.30 -6.43
C ILE A 69 -9.31 -14.66 -5.63
N ALA A 70 -8.18 -14.86 -6.30
CA ALA A 70 -6.93 -15.23 -5.64
C ALA A 70 -6.43 -14.09 -4.73
N LEU A 71 -6.39 -12.86 -5.23
CA LEU A 71 -5.89 -11.71 -4.48
C LEU A 71 -6.83 -11.35 -3.30
N ALA A 72 -8.14 -11.45 -3.49
CA ALA A 72 -9.11 -11.24 -2.42
C ALA A 72 -8.97 -12.27 -1.28
N LYS A 73 -8.61 -13.53 -1.57
CA LYS A 73 -8.33 -14.56 -0.54
C LYS A 73 -7.12 -14.22 0.32
N GLU A 74 -6.09 -13.63 -0.28
CA GLU A 74 -4.90 -13.15 0.43
C GLU A 74 -5.14 -11.77 1.11
N GLY A 75 -6.31 -11.17 0.89
CA GLY A 75 -6.77 -9.96 1.55
C GLY A 75 -6.46 -8.65 0.82
N GLY A 76 -6.09 -8.73 -0.47
CA GLY A 76 -5.95 -7.58 -1.38
C GLY A 76 -7.20 -7.37 -2.23
N MET A 77 -7.06 -6.61 -3.32
CA MET A 77 -8.14 -6.32 -4.28
C MET A 77 -7.69 -6.36 -5.74
#